data_AF-A0A1I2GD00-F1
#
_entry.id   AF-A0A1I2GD00-F1
#
_cell.length_a   1.000
_cell.length_b   1.000
_cell.length_c   1.000
_cell.angle_alpha   90.00
_cell.angle_beta   90.00
_cell.angle_gamma   90.00
#
_symmetry.space_group_name_H-M   'P 1'
#
loop_
_entity.id
_entity.type
_entity.pdbx_description
1 polymer ?
#
loop_
_entity_poly.entity_id
_entity_poly.type
_entity_poly.pdbx_seq_one_letter_code
_entity_poly.pdbx_strand_id
1 'polypeptide(L)'
;MPANRGHQYEQPTDSTLIDALAEVLGGDLARALVEITARKARLGRPCSPDDLVRMTELLMEAGDLLRVTARSEKIRAVTYRALHATAG
;
A
#
# COMPACT_ATOMS: atom_id res chain seq x y z
N MET A 1 15.19 -15.08 -13.90
CA MET A 1 15.09 -13.69 -14.39
C MET A 1 14.36 -12.89 -13.32
N PRO A 2 14.99 -11.91 -12.64
CA PRO A 2 14.24 -11.04 -11.74
C PRO A 2 13.32 -10.19 -12.62
N ALA A 3 12.01 -10.29 -12.41
CA ALA A 3 11.03 -9.47 -13.10
C ALA A 3 11.29 -8.01 -12.72
N ASN A 4 11.79 -7.26 -13.70
CA ASN A 4 11.93 -5.82 -13.61
C ASN A 4 10.52 -5.20 -13.52
N ARG A 5 9.95 -5.09 -12.32
CA ARG A 5 8.64 -4.44 -12.04
C ARG A 5 8.77 -2.91 -12.16
N GLY A 6 9.35 -2.44 -13.26
CA GLY A 6 9.42 -1.03 -13.60
C GLY A 6 8.03 -0.55 -14.02
N HIS A 7 7.47 0.39 -13.25
CA HIS A 7 6.34 1.23 -13.65
C HIS A 7 5.01 0.53 -13.94
N GLN A 8 4.48 -0.22 -12.98
CA GLN A 8 3.06 -0.53 -13.02
C GLN A 8 2.26 0.74 -12.69
N TYR A 9 1.74 1.40 -13.73
CA TYR A 9 0.64 2.39 -13.66
C TYR A 9 -0.69 1.74 -13.24
N GLU A 10 -0.66 0.46 -12.90
CA GLU A 10 -1.81 -0.28 -12.40
C GLU A 10 -2.31 0.34 -11.09
N GLN A 11 -3.62 0.31 -10.92
CA GLN A 11 -4.27 0.80 -9.73
C GLN A 11 -3.69 0.09 -8.50
N PRO A 12 -3.18 0.83 -7.50
CA PRO A 12 -2.73 0.23 -6.27
C PRO A 12 -3.93 -0.37 -5.53
N THR A 13 -3.75 -1.58 -5.00
CA THR A 13 -4.77 -2.35 -4.30
C THR A 13 -4.25 -2.86 -2.96
N ASP A 14 -5.17 -3.44 -2.18
CA ASP A 14 -4.82 -4.18 -0.97
C ASP A 14 -3.81 -5.29 -1.24
N SER A 15 -3.95 -6.02 -2.35
CA SER A 15 -3.06 -7.13 -2.68
C SER A 15 -1.66 -6.64 -2.98
N THR A 16 -1.52 -5.53 -3.73
CA THR A 16 -0.19 -4.98 -4.04
C THR A 16 0.51 -4.47 -2.78
N LEU A 17 -0.23 -3.91 -1.82
CA LEU A 17 0.31 -3.50 -0.53
C LEU A 17 0.74 -4.71 0.32
N ILE A 18 -0.06 -5.78 0.33
CA ILE A 18 0.28 -7.04 1.03
C ILE A 18 1.55 -7.65 0.44
N ASP A 19 1.66 -7.73 -0.88
CA ASP A 19 2.82 -8.31 -1.56
C ASP A 19 4.09 -7.51 -1.24
N ALA A 20 4.02 -6.18 -1.27
CA ALA A 20 5.15 -5.32 -0.92
C ALA A 20 5.59 -5.50 0.56
N LEU A 21 4.64 -5.64 1.49
CA LEU A 21 4.96 -5.89 2.90
C LEU A 21 5.44 -7.32 3.15
N ALA A 22 4.97 -8.30 2.36
CA ALA A 22 5.36 -9.70 2.49
C ALA A 22 6.84 -9.92 2.18
N GLU A 23 7.44 -9.10 1.32
CA GLU A 23 8.89 -9.11 1.04
C GLU A 23 9.73 -8.77 2.29
N VAL A 24 9.16 -8.09 3.29
CA VAL A 24 9.85 -7.68 4.53
C VAL A 24 9.42 -8.51 5.74
N LEU A 25 8.13 -8.83 5.85
CA LEU A 25 7.52 -9.43 7.05
C LEU A 25 7.17 -10.91 6.89
N GLY A 26 7.17 -11.43 5.65
CA GLY A 26 6.50 -12.68 5.31
C GLY A 26 4.99 -12.50 5.07
N GLY A 27 4.42 -13.42 4.29
CA GLY A 27 3.05 -13.29 3.75
C GLY A 27 1.95 -13.22 4.81
N ASP A 28 1.98 -14.08 5.82
CA ASP A 28 0.91 -14.15 6.82
C ASP A 28 0.91 -12.90 7.71
N LEU A 29 2.08 -12.44 8.14
CA LEU A 29 2.22 -11.24 8.96
C LEU A 29 1.82 -9.99 8.15
N ALA A 30 2.21 -9.90 6.88
CA ALA A 30 1.80 -8.80 6.00
C ALA A 30 0.27 -8.73 5.84
N ARG A 31 -0.40 -9.86 5.59
CA ARG A 31 -1.88 -9.91 5.50
C ARG A 31 -2.54 -9.46 6.81
N ALA A 32 -2.10 -10.01 7.93
CA ALA A 32 -2.65 -9.68 9.24
C ALA A 32 -2.48 -8.18 9.57
N LEU A 33 -1.29 -7.63 9.30
CA LEU A 33 -0.99 -6.23 9.56
C LEU A 33 -1.86 -5.29 8.71
N VAL A 34 -2.02 -5.58 7.42
CA VAL A 34 -2.91 -4.82 6.53
C VAL A 34 -4.35 -4.89 7.01
N GLU A 35 -4.83 -6.06 7.43
CA GLU A 35 -6.18 -6.22 7.98
C GLU A 35 -6.41 -5.44 9.27
N ILE A 36 -5.49 -5.55 10.23
CA ILE A 36 -5.57 -4.82 11.50
C ILE A 36 -5.54 -3.31 11.24
N THR A 37 -4.66 -2.84 10.35
CA THR A 37 -4.53 -1.43 10.02
C THR A 37 -5.79 -0.89 9.34
N ALA A 38 -6.36 -1.62 8.39
CA ALA A 38 -7.62 -1.26 7.73
C ALA A 38 -8.78 -1.17 8.74
N ARG A 39 -8.90 -2.16 9.64
CA ARG A 39 -9.91 -2.15 10.72
C ARG A 39 -9.71 -0.98 11.67
N LYS A 40 -8.47 -0.70 12.11
CA LYS A 40 -8.12 0.45 12.98
C LYS A 40 -8.48 1.78 12.34
N ALA A 41 -8.25 1.90 11.04
CA ALA A 41 -8.56 3.09 10.24
C ALA A 41 -10.04 3.19 9.84
N ARG A 42 -10.86 2.17 10.16
CA ARG A 42 -12.27 2.04 9.78
C ARG A 42 -12.50 2.15 8.26
N LEU A 43 -11.61 1.53 7.49
CA LEU A 43 -11.65 1.57 6.03
C LEU A 43 -12.45 0.39 5.48
N GLY A 44 -13.20 0.65 4.41
CA GLY A 44 -13.93 -0.36 3.66
C GLY A 44 -12.97 -1.25 2.85
N ARG A 45 -13.43 -2.47 2.54
CA ARG A 45 -12.73 -3.40 1.64
C ARG A 45 -13.60 -3.63 0.40
N PRO A 46 -13.06 -3.58 -0.83
CA PRO A 46 -11.66 -3.28 -1.16
C PRO A 46 -11.29 -1.82 -0.89
N CYS A 47 -10.04 -1.57 -0.48
CA CYS A 47 -9.56 -0.21 -0.26
C CYS A 47 -9.43 0.57 -1.57
N SER A 48 -9.89 1.82 -1.57
CA SER A 48 -9.61 2.78 -2.64
C SER A 48 -8.14 3.27 -2.57
N PRO A 49 -7.62 3.92 -3.63
CA PRO A 49 -6.31 4.58 -3.56
C PRO A 49 -6.18 5.59 -2.40
N ASP A 50 -7.27 6.27 -2.03
CA ASP A 50 -7.31 7.19 -0.88
C ASP A 50 -7.16 6.45 0.45
N ASP A 51 -7.86 5.32 0.59
CA ASP A 51 -7.74 4.45 1.75
C ASP A 51 -6.31 3.91 1.88
N LEU A 52 -5.67 3.55 0.77
CA LEU A 52 -4.28 3.07 0.77
C LEU A 52 -3.27 4.16 1.17
N VAL A 53 -3.48 5.42 0.79
CA VAL A 53 -2.67 6.54 1.31
C VAL A 53 -2.78 6.62 2.82
N ARG A 54 -4.00 6.54 3.37
CA ARG A 54 -4.21 6.58 4.82
C ARG A 54 -3.63 5.35 5.53
N MET A 55 -3.74 4.17 4.95
CA MET A 55 -3.13 2.96 5.49
C MET A 55 -1.62 3.04 5.54
N THR A 56 -0.99 3.51 4.46
CA THR A 56 0.47 3.63 4.39
C THR A 56 1.01 4.64 5.40
N GLU A 57 0.30 5.73 5.68
CA GLU A 57 0.63 6.66 6.78
C GLU A 57 0.65 5.97 8.14
N LEU A 58 -0.39 5.19 8.46
CA LEU A 58 -0.46 4.44 9.72
C LEU A 58 0.63 3.37 9.84
N LEU A 59 0.98 2.72 8.72
CA LEU A 59 2.06 1.74 8.67
C LEU A 59 3.44 2.40 8.89
N MET A 60 3.64 3.63 8.40
CA MET A 60 4.86 4.40 8.65
C MET A 60 5.02 4.81 10.12
N GLU A 61 3.90 4.99 10.84
CA GLU A 61 3.87 5.25 12.29
C GLU A 61 4.09 3.98 13.12
N ALA A 62 3.75 2.81 12.58
CA ALA A 62 3.83 1.54 13.31
C ALA A 62 5.27 1.05 13.57
N GLY A 63 6.26 1.45 12.75
CA GLY A 63 7.67 1.17 13.02
C GLY A 63 8.62 1.41 11.85
N ASP A 64 9.90 1.54 12.15
CA ASP A 64 10.95 1.83 11.17
C ASP A 64 11.08 0.75 10.09
N LEU A 65 10.86 -0.53 10.45
CA LEU A 65 10.89 -1.67 9.53
C LEU A 65 9.88 -1.51 8.38
N LEU A 66 8.71 -0.95 8.67
CA LEU A 66 7.62 -0.76 7.71
C LEU A 66 7.74 0.55 6.94
N ARG A 67 8.44 1.53 7.51
CA ARG A 67 8.42 2.92 7.05
C ARG A 67 8.87 3.06 5.60
N VAL A 68 9.91 2.34 5.18
CA VAL A 68 10.43 2.44 3.81
C VAL A 68 9.43 1.88 2.81
N THR A 69 8.95 0.65 3.02
CA THR A 69 7.97 -0.01 2.15
C THR A 69 6.66 0.76 2.09
N ALA A 70 6.13 1.18 3.25
CA ALA A 70 4.90 1.95 3.33
C ALA A 70 5.03 3.31 2.61
N ARG A 71 6.19 3.98 2.73
CA ARG A 71 6.42 5.24 2.00
C ARG A 71 6.46 5.04 0.49
N SER A 72 7.08 3.96 0.01
CA SER A 72 7.09 3.62 -1.41
C SER A 72 5.67 3.39 -1.95
N GLU A 73 4.87 2.61 -1.23
CA GLU A 73 3.47 2.34 -1.60
C GLU A 73 2.60 3.61 -1.52
N LYS A 74 2.86 4.51 -0.56
CA LYS A 74 2.22 5.83 -0.52
C LYS A 74 2.50 6.63 -1.77
N ILE A 75 3.76 6.69 -2.22
CA ILE A 75 4.15 7.41 -3.43
C ILE A 75 3.41 6.84 -4.64
N ARG A 76 3.30 5.50 -4.75
CA ARG A 76 2.51 4.86 -5.82
C ARG A 76 1.04 5.29 -5.79
N ALA A 77 0.40 5.23 -4.62
CA ALA A 77 -1.01 5.62 -4.46
C ALA A 77 -1.25 7.11 -4.79
N VAL A 78 -0.40 8.00 -4.29
CA VAL A 78 -0.48 9.45 -4.59
C VAL A 78 -0.24 9.73 -6.08
N THR A 79 0.73 9.05 -6.68
CA THR A 79 1.05 9.23 -8.12
C THR A 79 -0.12 8.76 -8.98
N TYR A 80 -0.71 7.59 -8.68
CA TYR A 80 -1.89 7.09 -9.38
C TYR A 80 -3.05 8.09 -9.31
N ARG A 81 -3.34 8.61 -8.11
CA ARG A 81 -4.35 9.66 -7.90
C ARG A 81 -4.08 10.90 -8.74
N ALA A 82 -2.85 11.41 -8.72
CA ALA A 82 -2.48 12.62 -9.46
C ALA A 82 -2.69 12.45 -10.98
N LEU A 83 -2.32 11.28 -11.52
CA LEU A 83 -2.47 10.97 -12.95
C LEU A 83 -3.93 10.80 -13.38
N HIS A 84 -4.80 10.30 -12.48
CA HIS A 84 -6.21 10.03 -12.80
C HIS A 84 -7.14 11.18 -12.41
N ALA A 85 -6.71 12.09 -11.53
CA ALA A 85 -7.44 13.31 -11.19
C ALA A 85 -7.50 14.31 -12.36
N THR A 86 -6.53 14.27 -13.29
CA THR A 86 -6.50 15.14 -14.47
C THR A 86 -7.27 14.58 -15.67
N ALA A 87 -7.83 13.37 -15.56
CA ALA A 87 -8.61 12.73 -16.62
C ALA A 87 -10.13 13.00 -16.51
N GLY A 88 -10.56 13.83 -15.55
CA GLY A 88 -11.95 14.23 -15.30
C GLY A 88 -12.22 15.68 -15.62
#